data_AF-A0ABD6AXU3-F1
#
_entry.id   AF-A0ABD6AXU3-F1
#
_cell.length_a   1.000
_cell.length_b   1.000
_cell.length_c   1.000
_cell.angle_alpha   90.00
_cell.angle_beta   90.00
_cell.angle_gamma   90.00
#
_symmetry.space_group_name_H-M   'P 1'
#
loop_
_entity.id
_entity.type
_entity.pdbx_description
1 polymer ?
#
loop_
_entity_poly.entity_id
_entity_poly.type
_entity_poly.pdbx_seq_one_letter_code
_entity_poly.pdbx_strand_id
1 'polypeptide(L)'
;MLATQPTLDVSASIPALKVKFYVHVLYADAIPLIFEHNTGGALAEFGRADIPLVLEKTHLFPRAHTEQYDGEAAVASPAAVRARAVELAYHAADLNAALADLADRAAANDIDLSVDDLEQHLADELGVRDPSYSGVLTDGFVHFEELDRCFSWTTTDQLRAVLQHVP
;
A
#
# COMPACT_ATOMS: atom_id res chain seq x y z
N MET A 1 3.40 -29.25 41.08
CA MET A 1 1.94 -29.06 40.89
C MET A 1 1.74 -27.89 39.94
N LEU A 2 1.35 -28.16 38.70
CA LEU A 2 0.87 -27.13 37.78
C LEU A 2 -0.51 -26.70 38.29
N ALA A 3 -0.65 -25.45 38.71
CA ALA A 3 -1.94 -24.89 39.08
C ALA A 3 -2.84 -24.91 37.84
N THR A 4 -3.93 -25.67 37.89
CA THR A 4 -5.03 -25.58 36.93
C THR A 4 -5.63 -24.19 37.09
N GLN A 5 -5.21 -23.26 36.23
CA GLN A 5 -5.94 -22.01 36.09
C GLN A 5 -7.40 -22.34 35.74
N PRO A 6 -8.38 -21.65 36.32
CA PRO A 6 -9.77 -21.79 35.89
C PRO A 6 -9.81 -21.56 34.37
N THR A 7 -10.59 -22.37 33.65
CA THR A 7 -10.81 -22.24 32.20
C THR A 7 -11.16 -20.79 31.90
N LEU A 8 -10.20 -20.06 31.34
CA LEU A 8 -10.34 -18.65 30.99
C LEU A 8 -11.30 -18.59 29.80
N ASP A 9 -12.57 -18.29 30.07
CA ASP A 9 -13.56 -18.04 29.03
C ASP A 9 -13.34 -16.62 28.46
N VAL A 10 -12.50 -16.56 27.42
CA VAL A 10 -12.20 -15.33 26.67
C VAL A 10 -13.18 -15.10 25.52
N SER A 11 -14.19 -15.95 25.34
CA SER A 11 -15.03 -15.95 24.13
C SER A 11 -15.78 -14.62 23.92
N ALA A 12 -16.21 -13.97 25.00
CA ALA A 12 -16.83 -12.64 24.97
C ALA A 12 -15.83 -11.49 24.74
N SER A 13 -14.53 -11.73 24.94
CA SER A 13 -13.48 -10.72 24.82
C SER A 13 -12.76 -10.74 23.46
N ILE A 14 -13.02 -11.76 22.63
CA ILE A 14 -12.43 -11.86 21.29
C ILE A 14 -13.40 -11.21 20.28
N PRO A 15 -12.97 -10.16 19.55
CA PRO A 15 -13.79 -9.57 18.50
C PRO A 15 -14.20 -10.61 17.46
N ALA A 16 -15.50 -10.69 17.15
CA ALA A 16 -16.04 -11.66 16.19
C ALA A 16 -15.39 -11.54 14.80
N LEU A 17 -14.96 -10.33 14.41
CA LEU A 17 -14.24 -10.08 13.17
C LEU A 17 -12.88 -10.78 13.14
N LYS A 18 -12.12 -10.78 14.26
CA LYS A 18 -10.84 -11.48 14.36
C LYS A 18 -11.02 -12.98 14.21
N VAL A 19 -12.02 -13.56 14.86
CA VAL A 19 -12.33 -15.00 14.71
C VAL A 19 -12.64 -15.34 13.27
N LYS A 20 -13.53 -14.56 12.63
CA LYS A 20 -13.87 -14.77 11.21
C LYS A 20 -12.63 -14.67 10.33
N PHE A 21 -11.84 -13.61 10.48
CA PHE A 21 -10.62 -13.40 9.70
C PHE A 21 -9.66 -14.59 9.83
N TYR A 22 -9.30 -14.99 11.06
CA TYR A 22 -8.36 -16.10 11.27
C TYR A 22 -8.88 -17.44 10.77
N VAL A 23 -10.18 -17.72 10.90
CA VAL A 23 -10.75 -18.93 10.31
C VAL A 23 -10.60 -18.93 8.79
N HIS A 24 -10.86 -17.82 8.10
CA HIS A 24 -10.71 -17.77 6.64
C HIS A 24 -9.24 -17.88 6.24
N VAL A 25 -8.38 -17.15 6.93
CA VAL A 25 -6.95 -17.11 6.66
C VAL A 25 -6.26 -18.46 6.88
N LEU A 26 -6.70 -19.25 7.87
CA LEU A 26 -6.19 -20.61 8.09
C LEU A 26 -6.39 -21.53 6.88
N TYR A 27 -7.54 -21.40 6.21
CA TYR A 27 -7.91 -22.22 5.05
C TYR A 27 -7.61 -21.57 3.70
N ALA A 28 -7.12 -20.33 3.68
CA ALA A 28 -6.70 -19.67 2.45
C ALA A 28 -5.40 -20.31 1.93
N ASP A 29 -5.27 -20.42 0.61
CA ASP A 29 -4.02 -20.80 -0.04
C ASP A 29 -3.06 -19.60 -0.12
N ALA A 30 -3.61 -18.39 -0.32
CA ALA A 30 -2.88 -17.14 -0.31
C ALA A 30 -3.73 -15.98 0.25
N ILE A 31 -3.06 -14.95 0.78
CA ILE A 31 -3.66 -13.78 1.44
C ILE A 31 -3.06 -12.51 0.82
N PRO A 32 -3.65 -11.97 -0.27
CA PRO A 32 -3.24 -10.70 -0.81
C PRO A 32 -3.80 -9.55 0.03
N LEU A 33 -2.92 -8.69 0.55
CA LEU A 33 -3.27 -7.47 1.27
C LEU A 33 -2.89 -6.25 0.43
N ILE A 34 -3.91 -5.57 -0.10
CA ILE A 34 -3.74 -4.36 -0.92
C ILE A 34 -3.86 -3.14 -0.01
N PHE A 35 -2.87 -2.28 -0.04
CA PHE A 35 -2.84 -1.06 0.74
C PHE A 35 -2.81 0.15 -0.18
N GLU A 36 -3.66 1.12 0.09
CA GLU A 36 -3.63 2.42 -0.60
C GLU A 36 -3.02 3.48 0.32
N HIS A 37 -3.55 3.68 1.51
CA HIS A 37 -2.91 4.50 2.55
C HIS A 37 -3.43 4.05 3.92
N ASN A 38 -2.64 4.21 4.98
CA ASN A 38 -3.07 3.84 6.32
C ASN A 38 -2.31 4.61 7.39
N THR A 39 -2.99 5.60 7.97
CA THR A 39 -2.49 6.41 9.08
C THR A 39 -2.99 5.96 10.45
N GLY A 40 -3.70 4.82 10.57
CA GLY A 40 -4.13 4.31 11.89
C GLY A 40 -4.93 2.99 11.92
N GLY A 41 -4.86 2.33 13.09
CA GLY A 41 -5.85 1.44 13.73
C GLY A 41 -6.26 0.14 13.02
N ALA A 42 -6.79 0.21 11.80
CA ALA A 42 -7.54 -0.88 11.20
C ALA A 42 -6.68 -2.15 10.99
N LEU A 43 -5.42 -2.01 10.58
CA LEU A 43 -4.57 -3.20 10.40
C LEU A 43 -4.10 -3.81 11.74
N ALA A 44 -3.94 -2.99 12.78
CA ALA A 44 -3.72 -3.50 14.13
C ALA A 44 -4.96 -4.26 14.65
N GLU A 45 -6.15 -3.93 14.16
CA GLU A 45 -7.40 -4.62 14.48
C GLU A 45 -7.63 -5.91 13.69
N PHE A 46 -7.16 -6.01 12.44
CA PHE A 46 -7.26 -7.25 11.65
C PHE A 46 -6.31 -8.36 12.12
N GLY A 47 -5.36 -8.02 13.00
CA GLY A 47 -4.34 -8.95 13.44
C GLY A 47 -3.15 -8.88 12.51
N ARG A 48 -1.98 -8.93 13.14
CA ARG A 48 -0.67 -8.89 12.51
C ARG A 48 -0.57 -9.92 11.39
N ALA A 49 -0.52 -9.48 10.14
CA ALA A 49 -0.31 -10.36 8.99
C ALA A 49 1.10 -10.97 9.00
N ASP A 50 1.99 -10.40 9.81
CA ASP A 50 3.33 -10.86 10.14
C ASP A 50 3.38 -12.01 11.17
N ILE A 51 2.24 -12.55 11.64
CA ILE A 51 2.31 -13.72 12.53
C ILE A 51 2.78 -14.97 11.77
N PRO A 52 3.63 -15.83 12.38
CA PRO A 52 4.17 -17.02 11.71
C PRO A 52 3.13 -17.95 11.09
N LEU A 53 1.92 -18.01 11.67
CA LEU A 53 0.82 -18.84 11.19
C LEU A 53 0.37 -18.52 9.76
N VAL A 54 0.51 -17.26 9.34
CA VAL A 54 -0.08 -16.74 8.10
C VAL A 54 0.94 -16.01 7.22
N LEU A 55 2.15 -15.78 7.75
CA LEU A 55 3.25 -15.07 7.10
C LEU A 55 3.57 -15.67 5.72
N GLU A 56 3.73 -16.99 5.63
CA GLU A 56 4.09 -17.69 4.38
C GLU A 56 3.01 -17.66 3.30
N LYS A 57 1.80 -17.24 3.63
CA LYS A 57 0.67 -17.11 2.69
C LYS A 57 0.36 -15.66 2.36
N THR A 58 0.92 -14.72 3.13
CA THR A 58 0.61 -13.31 3.03
C THR A 58 1.50 -12.65 1.97
N HIS A 59 0.87 -11.83 1.12
CA HIS A 59 1.54 -11.01 0.12
C HIS A 59 1.02 -9.58 0.24
N LEU A 60 1.93 -8.61 0.35
CA LEU A 60 1.60 -7.21 0.53
C LEU A 60 1.70 -6.46 -0.79
N PHE A 61 0.73 -5.57 -1.02
CA PHE A 61 0.67 -4.74 -2.22
C PHE A 61 0.48 -3.27 -1.81
N PRO A 62 1.54 -2.59 -1.33
CA PRO A 62 1.45 -1.20 -0.93
C PRO A 62 1.55 -0.24 -2.11
N ARG A 63 0.54 0.62 -2.24
CA ARG A 63 0.50 1.67 -3.26
C ARG A 63 1.65 2.65 -3.03
N ALA A 64 2.39 2.95 -4.09
CA ALA A 64 3.51 3.89 -4.14
C ALA A 64 4.51 3.74 -2.98
N HIS A 65 4.76 2.52 -2.50
CA HIS A 65 5.80 2.26 -1.51
C HIS A 65 7.20 2.50 -2.07
N THR A 66 7.42 2.08 -3.32
CA THR A 66 8.66 2.33 -4.06
C THR A 66 8.38 3.31 -5.21
N GLU A 67 9.27 4.25 -5.46
CA GLU A 67 9.21 5.11 -6.65
C GLU A 67 9.66 4.32 -7.90
N GLN A 68 8.81 4.28 -8.92
CA GLN A 68 9.03 3.55 -10.18
C GLN A 68 9.05 4.48 -11.40
N TYR A 69 8.55 5.72 -11.26
CA TYR A 69 8.48 6.71 -12.34
C TYR A 69 9.44 7.88 -12.07
N ASP A 70 10.73 7.62 -11.84
CA ASP A 70 11.74 8.66 -11.67
C ASP A 70 12.39 9.07 -13.02
N GLY A 71 13.17 10.16 -13.00
CA GLY A 71 13.96 10.60 -14.17
C GLY A 71 13.17 10.69 -15.48
N GLU A 72 13.69 10.10 -16.55
CA GLU A 72 13.05 10.09 -17.87
C GLU A 72 11.76 9.26 -17.91
N ALA A 73 11.63 8.24 -17.05
CA ALA A 73 10.43 7.40 -17.01
C ALA A 73 9.20 8.20 -16.56
N ALA A 74 9.39 9.22 -15.72
CA ALA A 74 8.35 10.14 -15.26
C ALA A 74 7.56 10.82 -16.38
N VAL A 75 8.23 11.08 -17.51
CA VAL A 75 7.71 11.90 -18.62
C VAL A 75 7.65 11.12 -19.94
N ALA A 76 7.67 9.78 -19.87
CA ALA A 76 7.60 8.94 -21.06
C ALA A 76 6.20 8.94 -21.73
N SER A 77 5.16 9.28 -20.98
CA SER A 77 3.77 9.37 -21.47
C SER A 77 2.87 10.13 -20.49
N PRO A 78 1.69 10.61 -20.92
CA PRO A 78 0.71 11.21 -20.00
C PRO A 78 0.33 10.30 -18.82
N ALA A 79 0.28 8.99 -19.04
CA ALA A 79 0.00 8.01 -17.98
C ALA A 79 1.16 7.91 -16.98
N ALA A 80 2.40 8.01 -17.46
CA ALA A 80 3.59 8.01 -16.59
C ALA A 80 3.67 9.28 -15.74
N VAL A 81 3.32 10.44 -16.29
CA VAL A 81 3.26 11.71 -15.55
C VAL A 81 2.21 11.61 -14.43
N ARG A 82 1.03 11.08 -14.74
CA ARG A 82 -0.04 10.83 -13.75
C ARG A 82 0.38 9.84 -12.66
N ALA A 83 1.01 8.73 -13.03
CA ALA A 83 1.56 7.78 -12.08
C ALA A 83 2.64 8.42 -11.18
N ARG A 84 3.51 9.25 -11.76
CA ARG A 84 4.52 9.99 -11.01
C ARG A 84 3.88 10.99 -10.04
N ALA A 85 2.82 11.68 -10.43
CA ALA A 85 2.08 12.55 -9.51
C ALA A 85 1.60 11.78 -8.27
N VAL A 86 1.08 10.55 -8.46
CA VAL A 86 0.69 9.68 -7.35
C VAL A 86 1.88 9.37 -6.45
N GLU A 87 3.04 8.98 -6.98
CA GLU A 87 4.23 8.73 -6.15
C GLU A 87 4.68 9.96 -5.38
N LEU A 88 4.67 11.14 -6.00
CA LEU A 88 5.01 12.39 -5.35
C LEU A 88 4.06 12.69 -4.18
N ALA A 89 2.78 12.32 -4.26
CA ALA A 89 1.85 12.49 -3.15
C ALA A 89 2.25 11.70 -1.88
N TYR A 90 2.97 10.58 -2.01
CA TYR A 90 3.47 9.81 -0.87
C TYR A 90 4.83 10.27 -0.36
N HIS A 91 5.70 10.76 -1.26
CA HIS A 91 7.13 10.93 -0.97
C HIS A 91 7.61 12.39 -0.95
N ALA A 92 6.90 13.30 -1.61
CA ALA A 92 7.34 14.69 -1.71
C ALA A 92 7.16 15.43 -0.38
N ALA A 93 8.22 16.08 0.08
CA ALA A 93 8.16 16.97 1.23
C ALA A 93 7.31 18.24 0.96
N ASP A 94 7.31 18.70 -0.30
CA ASP A 94 6.45 19.77 -0.81
C ASP A 94 5.80 19.30 -2.11
N LEU A 95 4.56 18.80 -1.99
CA LEU A 95 3.81 18.27 -3.12
C LEU A 95 3.56 19.34 -4.20
N ASN A 96 3.25 20.58 -3.82
CA ASN A 96 2.92 21.61 -4.79
C ASN A 96 4.14 21.96 -5.66
N ALA A 97 5.31 22.11 -5.03
CA ALA A 97 6.55 22.35 -5.75
C ALA A 97 6.92 21.17 -6.65
N ALA A 98 6.70 19.94 -6.18
CA ALA A 98 6.99 18.74 -6.95
C ALA A 98 6.05 18.55 -8.16
N LEU A 99 4.75 18.89 -8.02
CA LEU A 99 3.80 18.86 -9.15
C LEU A 99 4.12 19.94 -10.18
N ALA A 100 4.55 21.13 -9.75
CA ALA A 100 5.01 22.18 -10.66
C ALA A 100 6.23 21.73 -11.48
N ASP A 101 7.25 21.16 -10.82
CA ASP A 101 8.42 20.59 -11.52
C ASP A 101 8.01 19.49 -12.51
N LEU A 102 7.12 18.60 -12.10
CA LEU A 102 6.63 17.52 -12.96
C LEU A 102 5.88 18.06 -14.19
N ALA A 103 5.02 19.07 -14.02
CA ALA A 103 4.30 19.71 -15.12
C ALA A 103 5.25 20.43 -16.09
N ASP A 104 6.24 21.17 -15.57
CA ASP A 104 7.26 21.82 -16.40
C ASP A 104 8.06 20.80 -17.23
N ARG A 105 8.43 19.67 -16.62
CA ARG A 105 9.13 18.56 -17.29
C ARG A 105 8.25 17.85 -18.32
N ALA A 106 6.96 17.67 -18.02
CA ALA A 106 6.00 17.10 -18.96
C ALA A 106 5.85 18.01 -20.19
N ALA A 107 5.69 19.31 -19.98
CA ALA A 107 5.61 20.31 -21.05
C ALA A 107 6.88 20.33 -21.91
N ALA A 108 8.06 20.20 -21.30
CA ALA A 108 9.32 20.09 -22.03
C ALA A 108 9.43 18.81 -22.91
N ASN A 109 8.58 17.81 -22.67
CA ASN A 109 8.48 16.56 -23.42
C ASN A 109 7.20 16.48 -24.27
N ASP A 110 6.61 17.63 -24.62
CA ASP A 110 5.39 17.74 -25.44
C ASP A 110 4.16 17.02 -24.82
N ILE A 111 4.13 16.86 -23.49
CA ILE A 111 2.98 16.34 -22.75
C ILE A 111 2.21 17.52 -22.14
N ASP A 112 1.02 17.78 -22.67
CA ASP A 112 0.12 18.85 -22.21
C ASP A 112 -0.66 18.40 -20.95
N LEU A 113 -0.02 18.54 -19.79
CA LEU A 113 -0.63 18.35 -18.47
C LEU A 113 -0.21 19.51 -17.58
N SER A 114 -1.20 20.28 -17.11
CA SER A 114 -0.99 21.37 -16.16
C SER A 114 -0.93 20.85 -14.72
N VAL A 115 -0.46 21.70 -13.79
CA VAL A 115 -0.52 21.40 -12.36
C VAL A 115 -1.97 21.12 -11.92
N ASP A 116 -2.93 21.90 -12.41
CA ASP A 116 -4.35 21.72 -12.10
C ASP A 116 -4.86 20.34 -12.57
N ASP A 117 -4.41 19.85 -13.72
CA ASP A 117 -4.76 18.50 -14.22
C ASP A 117 -4.21 17.40 -13.30
N LEU A 118 -3.00 17.60 -12.75
CA LEU A 118 -2.38 16.65 -11.83
C LEU A 118 -3.06 16.69 -10.46
N GLU A 119 -3.37 17.88 -9.93
CA GLU A 119 -4.11 18.02 -8.67
C GLU A 119 -5.50 17.39 -8.75
N GLN A 120 -6.23 17.63 -9.84
CA GLN A 120 -7.52 17.00 -10.07
C GLN A 120 -7.39 15.48 -10.16
N HIS A 121 -6.36 14.98 -10.85
CA HIS A 121 -6.10 13.55 -10.93
C HIS A 121 -5.84 12.93 -9.54
N LEU A 122 -5.03 13.58 -8.69
CA LEU A 122 -4.79 13.10 -7.33
C LEU A 122 -6.05 13.11 -6.47
N ALA A 123 -6.88 14.15 -6.59
CA ALA A 123 -8.14 14.23 -5.87
C ALA A 123 -9.08 13.07 -6.25
N ASP A 124 -9.17 12.75 -7.53
CA ASP A 124 -9.99 11.64 -8.04
C ASP A 124 -9.45 10.27 -7.64
N GLU A 125 -8.12 10.09 -7.68
CA GLU A 125 -7.46 8.79 -7.44
C GLU A 125 -7.27 8.43 -5.96
N LEU A 126 -6.96 9.41 -5.12
CA LEU A 126 -6.56 9.17 -3.73
C LEU A 126 -7.64 9.59 -2.75
N GLY A 127 -8.49 10.56 -3.09
CA GLY A 127 -9.48 11.15 -2.18
C GLY A 127 -8.88 11.85 -0.95
N VAL A 128 -7.55 11.81 -0.77
CA VAL A 128 -6.78 12.45 0.29
C VAL A 128 -5.57 13.12 -0.33
N ARG A 129 -5.17 14.26 0.23
CA ARG A 129 -4.07 15.07 -0.32
C ARG A 129 -2.70 14.45 -0.06
N ASP A 130 -2.46 14.03 1.18
CA ASP A 130 -1.15 13.57 1.66
C ASP A 130 -1.28 12.13 2.18
N PRO A 131 -1.42 11.13 1.29
CA PRO A 131 -1.49 9.74 1.71
C PRO A 131 -0.19 9.33 2.40
N SER A 132 -0.30 8.50 3.44
CA SER A 132 0.88 7.98 4.13
C SER A 132 0.59 6.66 4.82
N TYR A 133 1.67 5.96 5.17
CA TYR A 133 1.66 4.76 5.98
C TYR A 133 2.25 5.04 7.36
N SER A 134 1.68 4.44 8.40
CA SER A 134 2.31 4.45 9.73
C SER A 134 3.65 3.72 9.71
N GLY A 135 4.61 4.15 10.55
CA GLY A 135 5.93 3.52 10.64
C GLY A 135 5.90 2.00 10.91
N VAL A 136 4.92 1.54 11.69
CA VAL A 136 4.72 0.10 11.96
C VAL A 136 4.41 -0.69 10.68
N LEU A 137 3.68 -0.09 9.74
CA LEU A 137 3.37 -0.74 8.46
C LEU A 137 4.56 -0.71 7.52
N THR A 138 5.30 0.41 7.45
CA THR A 138 6.50 0.47 6.62
C THR A 138 7.58 -0.50 7.10
N ASP A 139 7.74 -0.68 8.42
CA ASP A 139 8.64 -1.70 8.98
C ASP A 139 8.18 -3.12 8.59
N GLY A 140 6.86 -3.35 8.58
CA GLY A 140 6.28 -4.60 8.10
C GLY A 140 6.55 -4.84 6.62
N PHE A 141 6.45 -3.80 5.77
CA PHE A 141 6.72 -3.92 4.34
C PHE A 141 8.13 -4.40 4.09
N VAL A 142 9.14 -3.81 4.76
CA VAL A 142 10.54 -4.23 4.66
C VAL A 142 10.71 -5.71 4.99
N HIS A 143 10.06 -6.21 6.04
CA HIS A 143 10.13 -7.63 6.38
C HIS A 143 9.56 -8.55 5.28
N PHE A 144 8.48 -8.14 4.62
CA PHE A 144 7.90 -8.89 3.51
C PHE A 144 8.69 -8.75 2.20
N GLU A 145 9.41 -7.64 2.01
CA GLU A 145 10.36 -7.49 0.89
C GLU A 145 11.50 -8.51 0.99
N GLU A 146 12.07 -8.70 2.19
CA GLU A 146 13.11 -9.72 2.44
C GLU A 146 12.64 -11.16 2.14
N LEU A 147 11.32 -11.37 2.10
CA LEU A 147 10.68 -12.65 1.82
C LEU A 147 10.16 -12.77 0.38
N ASP A 148 10.46 -11.81 -0.50
CA ASP A 148 9.93 -11.71 -1.87
C ASP A 148 8.39 -11.70 -1.92
N ARG A 149 7.75 -11.01 -0.96
CA ARG A 149 6.28 -11.02 -0.76
C ARG A 149 5.67 -9.63 -0.62
N CYS A 150 6.42 -8.58 -0.88
CA CYS A 150 5.93 -7.21 -0.92
C CYS A 150 6.13 -6.64 -2.32
N PHE A 151 5.05 -6.20 -2.97
CA PHE A 151 5.07 -5.72 -4.35
C PHE A 151 4.40 -4.36 -4.46
N SER A 152 5.19 -3.31 -4.64
CA SER A 152 4.63 -1.98 -4.79
C SER A 152 3.96 -1.79 -6.16
N TRP A 153 2.89 -0.99 -6.17
CA TRP A 153 2.15 -0.62 -7.37
C TRP A 153 1.79 0.86 -7.30
N THR A 154 1.65 1.52 -8.43
CA THR A 154 1.20 2.93 -8.49
C THR A 154 -0.09 3.03 -9.30
N THR A 155 -0.18 2.26 -10.39
CA THR A 155 -1.36 2.19 -11.26
C THR A 155 -2.12 0.88 -11.10
N THR A 156 -3.41 0.87 -11.45
CA THR A 156 -4.23 -0.34 -11.43
C THR A 156 -3.69 -1.44 -12.35
N ASP A 157 -3.05 -1.08 -13.47
CA ASP A 157 -2.44 -2.06 -14.37
C ASP A 157 -1.19 -2.69 -13.76
N GLN A 158 -0.38 -1.91 -13.05
CA GLN A 158 0.72 -2.46 -12.27
C GLN A 158 0.20 -3.37 -11.16
N LEU A 159 -0.85 -2.97 -10.44
CA LEU A 159 -1.47 -3.81 -9.41
C LEU A 159 -1.89 -5.16 -10.00
N ARG A 160 -2.58 -5.17 -11.15
CA ARG A 160 -2.97 -6.41 -11.85
C ARG A 160 -1.76 -7.25 -12.25
N ALA A 161 -0.68 -6.62 -12.71
CA ALA A 161 0.54 -7.32 -13.08
C ALA A 161 1.22 -7.94 -11.85
N VAL A 162 1.37 -7.19 -10.76
CA VAL A 162 2.02 -7.71 -9.55
C VAL A 162 1.16 -8.75 -8.81
N LEU A 163 -0.16 -8.71 -8.93
CA LEU A 163 -1.05 -9.75 -8.39
C LEU A 163 -0.82 -11.13 -9.01
N GLN A 164 -0.15 -11.23 -10.17
CA GLN A 164 0.26 -12.51 -10.76
C GLN A 164 1.31 -13.25 -9.93
N HIS A 165 1.94 -12.59 -8.94
CA HIS A 165 2.87 -13.23 -8.00
C HIS A 165 2.15 -13.98 -6.87
N VAL A 166 0.82 -13.83 -6.75
CA VAL A 166 0.02 -14.60 -5.79
C VAL A 166 -0.24 -16.00 -6.36
N PRO A 167 0.08 -17.08 -5.62
CA PRO A 167 -0.15 -18.47 -6.05
C PRO A 167 -1.61 -18.84 -6.33
#